data_AF-A0A8J5UVJ3-F1
#
_entry.id   AF-A0A8J5UVJ3-F1
#
_cell.length_a   1.000
_cell.length_b   1.000
_cell.length_c   1.000
_cell.angle_alpha   90.00
_cell.angle_beta   90.00
_cell.angle_gamma   90.00
#
_symmetry.space_group_name_H-M   'P 1'
#
loop_
_entity.id
_entity.type
_entity.pdbx_description
1 polymer ?
#
loop_
_entity_poly.entity_id
_entity_poly.type
_entity_poly.pdbx_seq_one_letter_code
_entity_poly.pdbx_strand_id
1 'polypeptide(L)' 'MSKINRSGQLPLHVRLTDAVHRLTVLGLVGICVVGGGGIIFNIYANSDYAPWNKNKLKFNEEEYHETREASEASTEK' A
#
# COMPACT_ATOMS: atom_id res chain seq x y z
N MET A 1 3.29 -17.48 55.10
CA MET A 1 2.95 -17.75 53.68
C MET A 1 2.03 -16.62 53.20
N SER A 2 2.61 -15.58 52.58
CA SER A 2 1.90 -14.34 52.26
C SER A 2 1.05 -14.50 50.99
N LYS A 3 -0.27 -14.38 51.13
CA LYS A 3 -1.21 -14.27 50.00
C LYS A 3 -1.07 -12.86 49.42
N ILE A 4 -0.43 -12.76 48.25
CA ILE A 4 -0.33 -11.50 47.50
C ILE A 4 -1.73 -11.14 46.99
N ASN A 5 -2.38 -10.21 47.68
CA ASN A 5 -3.60 -9.53 47.20
C ASN A 5 -3.22 -8.66 46.00
N ARG A 6 -3.57 -9.08 44.78
CA ARG A 6 -3.47 -8.23 43.57
C ARG A 6 -4.77 -7.47 43.34
N SER A 7 -5.06 -6.49 44.19
CA SER A 7 -6.26 -5.63 44.11
C SER A 7 -6.17 -4.54 43.02
N GLY A 8 -5.67 -4.89 41.83
CA GLY A 8 -5.52 -3.92 40.73
C GLY A 8 -5.14 -4.53 39.37
N GLN A 9 -5.15 -5.86 39.23
CA GLN A 9 -4.90 -6.49 37.94
C GLN A 9 -6.21 -6.83 37.24
N LEU A 10 -6.37 -6.27 36.04
CA LEU A 10 -7.41 -6.66 35.10
C LEU A 10 -7.37 -8.18 34.91
N PRO A 11 -8.52 -8.87 34.90
CA PRO A 11 -8.60 -10.31 34.67
C PRO A 11 -7.85 -10.69 33.39
N LEU A 12 -7.18 -11.85 33.39
CA LEU A 12 -6.34 -12.29 32.27
C LEU A 12 -7.08 -12.31 30.92
N HIS A 13 -8.38 -12.64 30.93
CA HIS A 13 -9.18 -12.62 29.71
C HIS A 13 -9.35 -11.20 29.13
N VAL A 14 -9.52 -10.18 29.98
CA VAL A 14 -9.65 -8.78 29.54
C VAL A 14 -8.35 -8.28 28.93
N ARG A 15 -7.20 -8.70 29.50
CA ARG A 15 -5.88 -8.37 28.96
C ARG A 15 -5.64 -9.03 27.61
N LEU A 16 -6.10 -10.26 27.44
CA LEU A 16 -5.96 -10.99 26.19
C LEU A 16 -6.83 -10.36 25.08
N THR A 17 -8.10 -10.05 25.38
CA THR A 17 -8.99 -9.43 24.40
C THR A 17 -8.54 -8.02 24.02
N ASP A 18 -8.01 -7.24 24.98
CA ASP A 18 -7.40 -5.92 24.72
C ASP A 18 -6.17 -6.05 23.81
N ALA A 19 -5.28 -7.02 24.08
CA ALA A 19 -4.12 -7.28 23.24
C ALA A 19 -4.51 -7.70 21.81
N VAL A 20 -5.47 -8.63 21.67
CA VAL A 20 -5.98 -9.06 20.37
C VAL A 20 -6.57 -7.87 19.63
N HIS A 21 -7.47 -7.11 20.27
CA HIS A 21 -8.11 -5.95 19.65
C HIS A 21 -7.11 -4.92 19.13
N ARG A 22 -6.11 -4.56 19.94
CA ARG A 22 -5.05 -3.63 19.53
C ARG A 22 -4.25 -4.16 18.36
N LEU A 23 -3.95 -5.45 18.35
CA LEU A 23 -3.16 -6.09 17.29
C LEU A 23 -3.96 -6.15 15.99
N THR A 24 -5.27 -6.41 16.03
CA THR A 24 -6.13 -6.36 14.84
C THR A 24 -6.23 -4.93 14.30
N VAL A 25 -6.44 -3.94 15.16
CA VAL A 25 -6.54 -2.53 14.75
C VAL A 25 -5.22 -2.05 14.15
N LEU A 26 -4.08 -2.34 14.79
CA LEU A 26 -2.77 -1.99 14.27
C LEU A 26 -2.47 -2.73 12.95
N GLY A 27 -2.90 -3.98 12.80
CA GLY A 27 -2.78 -4.73 11.56
C GLY A 27 -3.60 -4.09 10.42
N LEU A 28 -4.85 -3.72 10.68
CA LEU A 28 -5.71 -3.02 9.72
C LEU A 28 -5.11 -1.69 9.28
N VAL A 29 -4.65 -0.87 10.24
CA VAL A 29 -3.97 0.39 9.95
C VAL A 29 -2.71 0.15 9.11
N GLY A 30 -1.91 -0.86 9.46
CA GLY A 30 -0.72 -1.24 8.69
C GLY A 30 -1.05 -1.59 7.23
N ILE A 31 -2.08 -2.41 7.01
CA ILE A 31 -2.55 -2.76 5.66
C ILE A 31 -2.99 -1.51 4.89
N CYS A 32 -3.75 -0.62 5.52
CA CYS A 32 -4.20 0.62 4.88
C CYS A 32 -3.03 1.56 4.55
N VAL A 33 -2.04 1.70 5.44
CA VAL A 33 -0.86 2.55 5.20
C VAL A 33 0.04 1.96 4.13
N VAL A 34 0.28 0.66 4.13
CA VAL A 34 1.11 -0.01 3.09
C VAL A 34 0.39 0.00 1.75
N GLY A 35 -0.91 -0.31 1.71
CA GLY A 35 -1.71 -0.30 0.49
C GLY A 35 -1.87 1.11 -0.09
N GLY A 36 -2.33 2.06 0.73
CA GLY A 36 -2.50 3.46 0.33
C GLY A 36 -1.16 4.12 0.00
N GLY A 37 -0.15 3.89 0.83
CA GLY A 37 1.22 4.37 0.59
C GLY A 37 1.83 3.79 -0.68
N GLY A 38 1.59 2.53 -1.00
CA GLY A 38 2.08 1.89 -2.24
C GLY A 38 1.48 2.51 -3.50
N ILE A 39 0.18 2.84 -3.47
CA ILE A 39 -0.50 3.53 -4.58
C ILE A 39 0.04 4.96 -4.71
N ILE A 40 0.07 5.72 -3.61
CA ILE A 40 0.58 7.10 -3.61
C ILE A 40 2.05 7.14 -4.02
N PHE A 41 2.87 6.19 -3.57
CA PHE A 41 4.28 6.08 -3.96
C PHE A 41 4.45 5.76 -5.44
N ASN A 42 3.64 4.85 -6.01
CA ASN A 42 3.67 4.57 -7.45
C ASN A 42 3.27 5.80 -8.27
N ILE A 43 2.23 6.53 -7.85
CA ILE A 43 1.82 7.77 -8.51
C ILE A 43 2.91 8.82 -8.37
N TYR A 44 3.44 9.03 -7.17
CA TYR A 44 4.50 10.01 -6.90
C TYR A 44 5.76 9.70 -7.71
N ALA A 45 6.25 8.45 -7.66
CA ALA A 45 7.43 8.03 -8.40
C ALA A 45 7.27 8.15 -9.92
N ASN A 46 6.04 8.10 -10.45
CA ASN A 46 5.76 8.32 -11.87
C ASN A 46 5.31 9.76 -12.21
N SER A 47 5.00 10.59 -11.22
CA SER A 47 4.55 11.97 -11.35
C SER A 47 5.70 12.91 -11.74
N ASP A 48 5.38 13.99 -12.46
CA ASP A 48 6.31 15.10 -12.80
C ASP A 48 6.96 15.76 -11.58
N TYR A 49 6.39 15.59 -10.39
CA TYR A 49 6.89 16.21 -9.17
C TYR A 49 8.04 15.44 -8.49
N ALA A 50 8.27 14.17 -8.84
CA ALA A 50 9.34 13.38 -8.23
C ALA A 50 10.58 13.31 -9.15
N PRO A 51 11.78 13.69 -8.68
CA PRO A 51 13.01 13.70 -9.47
C PRO A 51 13.56 12.29 -9.81
N TRP A 52 12.85 11.21 -9.45
CA TRP A 52 13.31 9.84 -9.59
C TRP A 52 12.89 9.14 -10.89
N ASN A 53 12.02 9.74 -11.71
CA ASN A 53 11.55 9.09 -12.93
C ASN A 53 12.49 9.33 -14.13
N LYS A 54 13.54 8.51 -14.28
CA LYS A 54 14.46 8.58 -15.43
C LYS A 54 13.84 8.09 -16.75
N ASN A 55 12.81 7.25 -16.66
CA ASN A 55 12.10 6.65 -17.79
C ASN A 55 10.72 7.26 -17.99
N LYS A 56 10.51 8.48 -17.48
CA LYS A 56 9.24 9.18 -17.56
C LYS A 56 8.82 9.32 -19.01
N LEU A 57 7.91 8.44 -19.47
CA LEU A 57 7.05 8.55 -20.66
C LEU A 57 7.63 9.55 -21.68
N LYS A 58 8.87 9.33 -22.09
CA LYS A 58 9.45 10.13 -23.15
C LYS A 58 8.75 9.59 -24.35
N PHE A 59 7.96 10.42 -25.01
CA PHE A 59 7.35 10.10 -26.28
C PHE A 59 8.45 9.53 -27.17
N ASN A 60 8.44 8.22 -27.33
CA ASN A 60 9.33 7.56 -28.25
C ASN A 60 8.57 7.54 -29.57
N GLU A 61 9.00 8.39 -30.50
CA GLU A 61 8.36 8.55 -31.80
C GLU A 61 8.27 7.20 -32.52
N GLU A 62 9.27 6.34 -32.32
CA GLU A 62 9.30 4.95 -32.83
C GLU A 62 8.14 4.09 -32.29
N GLU A 63 7.85 4.13 -30.98
CA GLU A 63 6.75 3.37 -30.36
C GLU A 63 5.37 3.93 -30.77
N TYR A 64 5.28 5.24 -31.02
CA TYR A 64 4.05 5.87 -31.51
C TYR A 64 3.73 5.46 -32.95
N HIS A 65 4.74 5.35 -33.81
CA HIS A 65 4.57 4.88 -35.19
C HIS A 65 4.22 3.38 -35.25
N GLU A 66 4.89 2.52 -34.47
CA GLU A 66 4.55 1.09 -34.40
C GLU A 66 3.13 0.84 -33.87
N THR A 67 2.70 1.58 -32.83
CA THR A 67 1.35 1.41 -32.27
C THR A 67 0.26 1.91 -33.22
N ARG A 68 0.54 2.97 -34.01
CA ARG A 68 -0.37 3.44 -35.06
C ARG A 68 -0.54 2.42 -36.18
N GLU A 69 0.56 1.86 -36.68
CA GLU A 69 0.50 0.85 -37.75
C GLU A 69 -0.21 -0.42 -37.28
N ALA A 70 0.00 -0.85 -36.04
CA ALA A 70 -0.71 -1.99 -35.44
C ALA A 70 -2.22 -1.71 -35.22
N SER A 71 -2.58 -0.49 -34.86
CA SER A 71 -3.99 -0.05 -34.71
C SER A 71 -4.72 0.07 -36.04
N GLU A 72 -4.02 0.50 -37.10
CA GLU A 72 -4.58 0.63 -38.44
C GLU A 72 -4.76 -0.77 -39.08
N ALA A 73 -3.79 -1.67 -38.92
CA ALA A 73 -3.88 -3.05 -39.43
C ALA A 73 -4.95 -3.93 -38.74
N SER A 74 -5.36 -3.58 -37.52
CA SER A 74 -6.41 -4.30 -36.78
C SER A 74 -7.84 -3.79 -37.05
N THR A 75 -7.96 -2.61 -37.67
CA THR A 75 -9.27 -2.02 -38.04
C THR A 75 -9.70 -2.43 -39.45
N GLU A 76 -8.82 -3.01 -40.26
CA GLU A 76 -9.07 -3.41 -41.65
C GLU A 76 -9.44 -4.91 -41.83
N LYS A 77 -9.82 -5.62 -40.76
CA LYS A 77 -10.32 -7.01 -40.80
C LYS A 77 -11.79 -7.14 -40.45
#